data_AF-A0A4Q5X5C9-F1
#
_entry.id   AF-A0A4Q5X5C9-F1
#
_cell.length_a   1.000
_cell.length_b   1.000
_cell.length_c   1.000
_cell.angle_alpha   90.00
_cell.angle_beta   90.00
_cell.angle_gamma   90.00
#
_symmetry.space_group_name_H-M   'P 1'
#
loop_
_entity.id
_entity.type
_entity.pdbx_description
1 polymer ?
#
loop_
_entity_poly.entity_id
_entity_poly.type
_entity_poly.pdbx_seq_one_letter_code
_entity_poly.pdbx_strand_id
1 'polypeptide(L)'
;MPDADQRLSSEITAALGALAGAPPSTVHRLQVGLARLVLDSAPPSAAGQLDLALAFIEGKATAAELREARSDCWSYLGSLACGCSLADSASGHAVMSCLEPDSASHSIGALREQVSKVLRCASEAKAERMAAVLNVLVA
;
A
#
# COMPACT_ATOMS: atom_id res chain seq x y z
N MET A 1 -7.84 -9.19 -27.59
CA MET A 1 -8.35 -10.06 -26.52
C MET A 1 -8.65 -9.19 -25.31
N PRO A 2 -9.92 -8.91 -25.01
CA PRO A 2 -10.32 -8.32 -23.73
C PRO A 2 -10.69 -9.48 -22.79
N ASP A 3 -9.79 -9.91 -21.91
CA ASP A 3 -10.18 -11.00 -20.98
C ASP A 3 -9.39 -11.04 -19.67
N ALA A 4 -8.07 -10.83 -19.67
CA ALA A 4 -7.28 -10.92 -18.43
C ALA A 4 -7.46 -9.66 -17.55
N ASP A 5 -7.23 -8.47 -18.10
CA ASP A 5 -7.32 -7.21 -17.36
C ASP A 5 -8.72 -6.93 -16.80
N GLN A 6 -9.77 -7.26 -17.56
CA GLN A 6 -11.16 -7.12 -17.11
C GLN A 6 -11.50 -8.10 -15.98
N ARG A 7 -11.03 -9.35 -16.06
CA ARG A 7 -11.22 -10.33 -14.99
C ARG A 7 -10.48 -9.91 -13.72
N LEU A 8 -9.21 -9.53 -13.82
CA LEU A 8 -8.43 -9.02 -12.69
C LEU A 8 -9.08 -7.80 -12.03
N SER A 9 -9.59 -6.86 -12.84
CA SER A 9 -10.32 -5.69 -12.33
C SER A 9 -11.60 -6.09 -11.57
N SER A 10 -12.33 -7.09 -12.06
CA SER A 10 -13.54 -7.58 -11.40
C SER A 10 -13.24 -8.33 -10.09
N GLU A 11 -12.19 -9.14 -10.04
CA GLU A 11 -11.76 -9.86 -8.83
C GLU A 11 -11.28 -8.90 -7.74
N ILE A 12 -10.46 -7.91 -8.11
CA ILE A 12 -10.00 -6.86 -7.20
C ILE A 12 -11.18 -6.07 -6.64
N THR A 13 -12.16 -5.73 -7.50
CA THR A 13 -13.37 -5.01 -7.07
C THR A 13 -14.20 -5.84 -6.10
N ALA A 14 -14.35 -7.15 -6.36
CA ALA A 14 -15.08 -8.06 -5.48
C ALA A 14 -14.38 -8.21 -4.12
N ALA A 15 -13.05 -8.39 -4.10
CA ALA A 15 -12.27 -8.48 -2.86
C ALA A 15 -12.37 -7.20 -2.03
N LEU A 16 -12.27 -6.02 -2.66
CA LEU A 16 -12.48 -4.72 -1.99
C LEU A 16 -13.93 -4.51 -1.53
N GLY A 17 -14.90 -5.17 -2.15
CA GLY A 17 -16.29 -5.21 -1.71
C GLY A 17 -16.48 -6.05 -0.45
N ALA A 18 -15.85 -7.23 -0.39
CA ALA A 18 -15.88 -8.12 0.78
C ALA A 18 -15.27 -7.47 2.04
N LEU A 19 -14.37 -6.51 1.85
CA LEU A 19 -13.70 -5.79 2.94
C LEU A 19 -14.49 -4.58 3.49
N ALA A 20 -15.69 -4.29 2.99
CA ALA A 20 -16.44 -3.07 3.32
C ALA A 20 -16.76 -2.84 4.82
N GLY A 21 -16.59 -3.85 5.67
CA GLY A 21 -16.73 -3.76 7.13
C GLY A 21 -15.47 -4.11 7.93
N ALA A 22 -14.31 -4.22 7.28
CA ALA A 22 -13.08 -4.63 7.95
C ALA A 22 -12.63 -3.57 8.99
N PRO A 23 -12.12 -4.00 10.16
CA PRO A 23 -11.54 -3.08 11.14
C PRO A 23 -10.35 -2.30 10.56
N PRO A 24 -10.08 -1.07 11.02
CA PRO A 24 -8.97 -0.26 10.52
C PRO A 24 -7.61 -0.95 10.56
N SER A 25 -7.34 -1.77 11.57
CA SER A 25 -6.10 -2.55 11.67
C SER A 25 -5.96 -3.61 10.55
N THR A 26 -7.08 -4.17 10.09
CA THR A 26 -7.10 -5.10 8.94
C THR A 26 -6.85 -4.33 7.64
N VAL A 27 -7.50 -3.18 7.48
CA VAL A 27 -7.26 -2.28 6.34
C VAL A 27 -5.80 -1.82 6.29
N HIS A 28 -5.22 -1.48 7.44
CA HIS A 28 -3.83 -1.07 7.55
C HIS A 28 -2.87 -2.19 7.14
N ARG A 29 -3.09 -3.43 7.60
CA ARG A 29 -2.32 -4.61 7.14
C ARG A 29 -2.41 -4.81 5.62
N LEU A 30 -3.61 -4.63 5.06
CA LEU A 30 -3.83 -4.72 3.61
C LEU A 30 -3.05 -3.64 2.85
N GLN A 31 -3.07 -2.40 3.33
CA GLN A 31 -2.30 -1.30 2.75
C GLN A 31 -0.79 -1.58 2.79
N VAL A 32 -0.28 -2.16 3.88
CA VAL A 32 1.13 -2.56 3.98
C VAL A 32 1.47 -3.70 3.02
N GLY A 33 0.65 -4.74 2.93
CA GLY A 33 0.84 -5.85 1.99
C GLY A 33 0.87 -5.37 0.53
N LEU A 34 -0.04 -4.45 0.17
CA LEU A 34 -0.07 -3.82 -1.15
C LEU A 34 1.16 -2.94 -1.41
N ALA A 35 1.57 -2.13 -0.43
CA ALA A 35 2.77 -1.32 -0.55
C ALA A 35 4.00 -2.22 -0.80
N ARG A 36 4.10 -3.36 -0.11
CA ARG A 36 5.22 -4.30 -0.30
C ARG A 36 5.29 -4.88 -1.71
N LEU A 37 4.16 -5.19 -2.34
CA LEU A 37 4.11 -5.65 -3.74
C LEU A 37 4.59 -4.58 -4.74
N VAL A 38 4.25 -3.31 -4.47
CA VAL A 38 4.73 -2.19 -5.30
C VAL A 38 6.24 -2.04 -5.15
N LEU A 39 6.72 -2.24 -3.92
CA LEU A 39 8.10 -2.10 -3.48
C LEU A 39 8.99 -3.34 -3.69
N ASP A 40 8.53 -4.41 -4.34
CA ASP A 40 9.38 -5.56 -4.74
C ASP A 40 10.58 -5.13 -5.62
N SER A 41 10.66 -3.85 -6.00
CA SER A 41 11.74 -3.20 -6.74
C SER A 41 12.38 -2.02 -5.99
N ALA A 42 12.05 -1.81 -4.71
CA ALA A 42 12.38 -0.59 -3.97
C ALA A 42 13.70 -0.68 -3.18
N PRO A 43 14.28 0.46 -2.79
CA PRO A 43 15.48 0.50 -1.97
C PRO A 43 15.25 -0.14 -0.59
N PRO A 44 16.28 -0.73 0.04
CA PRO A 44 16.20 -1.37 1.37
C PRO A 44 15.59 -0.48 2.46
N SER A 45 15.75 0.84 2.35
CA SER A 45 15.17 1.81 3.30
C SER A 45 13.64 1.85 3.27
N ALA A 46 13.00 1.57 2.14
CA ALA A 46 11.54 1.51 2.03
C ALA A 46 10.95 0.26 2.68
N ALA A 47 11.70 -0.86 2.67
CA ALA A 47 11.29 -2.09 3.35
C ALA A 47 11.25 -1.89 4.89
N GLY A 48 12.26 -1.21 5.45
CA GLY A 48 12.29 -0.91 6.89
C GLY A 48 11.13 -0.04 7.37
N GLN A 49 10.61 0.86 6.53
CA GLN A 49 9.43 1.66 6.85
C GLN A 49 8.14 0.81 6.87
N LEU A 50 8.02 -0.20 6.00
CA LEU A 50 6.89 -1.13 6.06
C LEU A 50 6.94 -2.05 7.28
N ASP A 51 8.13 -2.50 7.68
CA ASP A 51 8.29 -3.30 8.89
C ASP A 51 7.91 -2.50 10.14
N LEU A 52 8.23 -1.20 10.18
CA LEU A 52 7.79 -0.29 11.24
C LEU A 52 6.26 -0.12 11.27
N ALA A 53 5.61 0.00 10.11
CA ALA A 53 4.15 0.05 10.02
C ALA A 53 3.49 -1.23 10.56
N LEU A 54 4.06 -2.42 10.27
CA LEU A 54 3.60 -3.69 10.84
C LEU A 54 3.81 -3.73 12.36
N ALA A 55 4.97 -3.31 12.84
CA ALA A 55 5.26 -3.27 14.28
C ALA A 55 4.26 -2.37 15.04
N PHE A 56 3.81 -1.27 14.44
CA PHE A 56 2.78 -0.41 15.02
C PHE A 56 1.42 -1.08 15.10
N ILE A 57 1.00 -1.78 14.04
CA ILE A 57 -0.24 -2.58 14.04
C ILE A 57 -0.20 -3.66 15.15
N GLU A 58 0.97 -4.22 15.41
CA GLU A 58 1.21 -5.21 16.47
C GLU A 58 1.39 -4.60 17.87
N GLY A 59 1.33 -3.28 18.00
CA GLY A 59 1.54 -2.57 19.28
C GLY A 59 2.98 -2.56 19.78
N LYS A 60 3.95 -2.89 18.91
CA LYS A 60 5.40 -2.94 19.20
C LYS A 60 6.14 -1.64 18.83
N ALA A 61 5.50 -0.76 18.07
CA ALA A 61 5.99 0.57 17.75
C ALA A 61 4.95 1.64 18.14
N THR A 62 5.42 2.86 18.32
CA THR A 62 4.65 4.01 18.79
C THR A 62 4.23 4.92 17.66
N ALA A 63 3.21 5.76 17.92
CA ALA A 63 2.78 6.79 16.97
C ALA A 63 3.84 7.89 16.76
N ALA A 64 4.84 8.01 17.63
CA ALA A 64 5.95 8.94 17.46
C ALA A 64 6.95 8.42 16.41
N GLU A 65 7.32 7.13 16.51
CA GLU A 65 8.19 6.47 15.54
C GLU A 65 7.59 6.46 14.13
N LEU A 66 6.27 6.28 14.00
CA LEU A 66 5.59 6.38 12.70
C LEU A 66 5.68 7.78 12.10
N ARG A 67 5.49 8.82 12.91
CA ARG A 67 5.55 10.22 12.46
C ARG A 67 6.96 10.61 12.00
N GLU A 68 7.99 10.15 12.71
CA GLU A 68 9.39 10.36 12.34
C GLU A 68 9.71 9.67 11.01
N ALA A 69 9.42 8.38 10.89
CA ALA A 69 9.62 7.64 9.64
C ALA A 69 8.85 8.26 8.46
N ARG A 70 7.65 8.78 8.70
CA ARG A 70 6.87 9.48 7.68
C ARG A 70 7.52 10.80 7.24
N SER A 71 8.06 11.56 8.18
CA SER A 71 8.82 12.79 7.89
C SER A 71 10.07 12.50 7.06
N ASP A 72 10.77 11.42 7.38
CA ASP A 72 11.94 10.96 6.61
C ASP A 72 11.56 10.51 5.20
N CYS A 73 10.43 9.79 5.07
CA CYS A 73 9.88 9.39 3.78
C CYS A 73 9.56 10.61 2.90
N TRP A 74 8.90 11.63 3.48
CA TRP A 74 8.62 12.90 2.79
C TRP A 74 9.89 13.63 2.36
N SER A 75 10.90 13.68 3.23
CA SER A 75 12.18 14.32 2.93
C SER A 75 12.91 13.60 1.78
N TYR A 76 12.89 12.27 1.78
CA TYR A 76 13.42 11.46 0.68
C TYR A 76 12.67 11.72 -0.64
N LEU A 77 11.33 11.66 -0.64
CA LEU A 77 10.53 11.94 -1.84
C LEU A 77 10.73 13.37 -2.34
N GLY A 78 10.83 14.34 -1.44
CA GLY A 78 11.15 15.74 -1.77
C GLY A 78 12.52 15.88 -2.43
N SER A 79 13.52 15.09 -2.01
CA SER A 79 14.85 15.07 -2.63
C SER A 79 14.85 14.46 -4.04
N LEU A 80 13.88 13.60 -4.34
CA LEU A 80 13.70 12.97 -5.65
C LEU A 80 12.88 13.82 -6.65
N ALA A 81 12.28 14.94 -6.21
CA ALA A 81 11.35 15.75 -7.01
C ALA A 81 11.96 16.31 -8.33
N CYS A 82 13.29 16.36 -8.46
CA CYS A 82 13.97 16.75 -9.70
C CYS A 82 14.20 15.59 -10.71
N GLY A 83 13.77 14.36 -10.40
CA GLY A 83 14.00 13.20 -11.29
C GLY A 83 13.19 11.94 -10.99
N CYS A 84 12.13 12.00 -10.16
CA CYS A 84 11.35 10.82 -9.80
C CYS A 84 10.55 10.28 -10.99
N SER A 85 10.62 8.98 -11.23
CA SER A 85 9.71 8.33 -12.15
C SER A 85 8.30 8.25 -11.56
N LEU A 86 7.28 8.06 -12.41
CA LEU A 86 5.90 7.80 -11.94
C LEU A 86 5.82 6.59 -10.99
N ALA A 87 6.71 5.61 -11.16
CA ALA A 87 6.82 4.44 -10.29
C ALA A 87 7.36 4.80 -8.90
N ASP A 88 8.35 5.71 -8.81
CA ASP A 88 8.90 6.18 -7.53
C ASP A 88 7.87 7.01 -6.75
N SER A 89 7.10 7.83 -7.45
CA SER A 89 6.01 8.61 -6.86
C SER A 89 4.89 7.72 -6.32
N ALA A 90 4.44 6.72 -7.10
CA ALA A 90 3.41 5.77 -6.66
C ALA A 90 3.87 4.93 -5.46
N SER A 91 5.13 4.50 -5.46
CA SER A 91 5.75 3.74 -4.37
C SER A 91 5.86 4.57 -3.08
N GLY A 92 6.30 5.82 -3.18
CA GLY A 92 6.36 6.75 -2.06
C GLY A 92 5.01 6.99 -1.41
N HIS A 93 3.98 7.25 -2.22
CA HIS A 93 2.62 7.44 -1.70
C HIS A 93 2.05 6.20 -1.00
N ALA A 94 2.36 4.99 -1.51
CA ALA A 94 1.94 3.74 -0.87
C ALA A 94 2.63 3.49 0.48
N VAL A 95 3.90 3.90 0.65
CA VAL A 95 4.60 3.80 1.93
C VAL A 95 4.09 4.85 2.92
N MET A 96 3.92 6.10 2.48
CA MET A 96 3.47 7.18 3.36
C MET A 96 2.09 6.89 3.97
N SER A 97 1.15 6.33 3.19
CA SER A 97 -0.16 5.96 3.72
C SER A 97 -0.08 4.90 4.83
N CYS A 98 0.93 4.01 4.78
CA CYS A 98 1.16 2.99 5.80
C CYS A 98 1.77 3.55 7.09
N LEU A 99 2.38 4.73 7.04
CA LEU A 99 3.01 5.39 8.19
C LEU A 99 2.09 6.39 8.89
N GLU A 100 0.80 6.41 8.54
CA GLU A 100 -0.18 7.26 9.21
C GLU A 100 -0.51 6.70 10.61
N PRO A 101 -0.28 7.45 11.70
CA PRO A 101 -0.58 6.97 13.04
C PRO A 101 -2.07 7.00 13.38
N ASP A 102 -2.87 7.76 12.63
CA ASP A 102 -4.31 7.84 12.86
C ASP A 102 -5.05 6.66 12.21
N SER A 103 -5.59 5.79 13.06
CA SER A 103 -6.42 4.65 12.66
C SER A 103 -7.59 5.03 11.72
N ALA A 104 -8.15 6.24 11.83
CA ALA A 104 -9.26 6.68 10.97
C ALA A 104 -8.84 6.90 9.51
N SER A 105 -7.55 7.10 9.26
CA SER A 105 -6.99 7.23 7.91
C SER A 105 -6.92 5.90 7.16
N HIS A 106 -6.98 4.78 7.88
CA HIS A 106 -7.01 3.42 7.32
C HIS A 106 -8.44 2.97 7.05
N SER A 107 -9.04 3.56 6.02
CA SER A 107 -10.39 3.24 5.56
C SER A 107 -10.40 2.46 4.26
N ILE A 108 -11.51 1.76 3.98
CA ILE A 108 -11.72 1.08 2.69
C ILE A 108 -11.68 2.06 1.51
N GLY A 109 -12.09 3.32 1.72
CA GLY A 109 -11.93 4.37 0.72
C GLY A 109 -10.45 4.62 0.38
N ALA A 110 -9.60 4.76 1.40
CA ALA A 110 -8.16 4.94 1.23
C ALA A 110 -7.49 3.71 0.60
N LEU A 111 -7.92 2.49 0.97
CA LEU A 111 -7.46 1.24 0.36
C LEU A 111 -7.81 1.18 -1.14
N ARG A 112 -9.04 1.53 -1.51
CA ARG A 112 -9.48 1.60 -2.93
C ARG A 112 -8.66 2.60 -3.72
N GLU A 113 -8.38 3.76 -3.15
CA GLU A 113 -7.55 4.78 -3.78
C GLU A 113 -6.12 4.27 -4.02
N GLN A 114 -5.52 3.62 -3.01
CA GLN A 114 -4.20 3.01 -3.12
C GLN A 114 -4.17 1.94 -4.22
N VAL A 115 -5.14 1.01 -4.25
CA VAL A 115 -5.24 -0.01 -5.31
C VAL A 115 -5.36 0.62 -6.70
N SER A 116 -6.20 1.64 -6.86
CA SER A 116 -6.35 2.36 -8.13
C SER A 116 -5.02 2.99 -8.59
N LYS A 117 -4.25 3.58 -7.66
CA LYS A 117 -2.93 4.17 -7.98
C LYS A 117 -1.93 3.10 -8.39
N VAL A 118 -1.90 1.97 -7.68
CA VAL A 118 -1.04 0.84 -8.00
C VAL A 118 -1.37 0.26 -9.36
N LEU A 119 -2.64 0.01 -9.67
CA LEU A 119 -3.08 -0.52 -10.97
C LEU A 119 -2.67 0.37 -12.15
N ARG A 120 -2.69 1.70 -11.99
CA ARG A 120 -2.25 2.63 -13.05
C ARG A 120 -0.77 2.53 -13.39
N CYS A 121 0.04 2.00 -12.46
CA CYS A 121 1.49 1.91 -12.58
C CYS A 121 1.99 0.45 -12.60
N ALA A 122 1.09 -0.53 -12.51
CA ALA A 122 1.42 -1.94 -12.40
C ALA A 122 1.60 -2.60 -13.77
N SER A 123 2.59 -3.49 -13.88
CA SER A 123 2.61 -4.51 -14.94
C SER A 123 1.56 -5.59 -14.65
N GLU A 124 1.19 -6.39 -15.66
CA GLU A 124 0.27 -7.53 -15.51
C GLU A 124 0.67 -8.45 -14.33
N ALA A 125 1.97 -8.78 -14.21
CA ALA A 125 2.49 -9.59 -13.11
C ALA A 125 2.29 -8.94 -11.72
N LYS A 126 2.31 -7.60 -11.62
CA LYS A 126 2.01 -6.88 -10.37
C LYS A 126 0.50 -6.86 -10.08
N ALA A 127 -0.34 -6.80 -11.11
CA ALA A 127 -1.79 -6.86 -10.97
C ALA A 127 -2.26 -8.24 -10.48
N GLU A 128 -1.70 -9.33 -11.00
CA GLU A 128 -1.99 -10.70 -10.55
C GLU A 128 -1.59 -10.93 -9.10
N ARG A 129 -0.38 -10.50 -8.70
CA ARG A 129 0.08 -10.59 -7.30
C ARG A 129 -0.80 -9.77 -6.35
N MET A 130 -1.29 -8.62 -6.80
CA MET A 130 -2.20 -7.80 -6.00
C MET A 130 -3.55 -8.48 -5.77
N ALA A 131 -4.13 -9.11 -6.81
CA ALA A 131 -5.33 -9.92 -6.65
C ALA A 131 -5.10 -11.06 -5.65
N ALA A 132 -3.93 -11.73 -5.71
CA ALA A 132 -3.57 -12.78 -4.76
C ALA A 132 -3.47 -12.27 -3.31
N VAL A 133 -2.83 -11.11 -3.06
CA VAL A 133 -2.74 -10.53 -1.71
C VAL A 133 -4.12 -10.14 -1.16
N LEU A 134 -4.98 -9.54 -1.99
CA LEU A 134 -6.34 -9.22 -1.59
C LEU A 134 -7.16 -10.48 -1.27
N ASN A 135 -6.99 -11.55 -2.06
CA ASN A 135 -7.72 -12.81 -1.87
C ASN A 135 -7.23 -13.62 -0.66
N VAL A 136 -5.92 -13.69 -0.40
CA VAL A 136 -5.35 -14.39 0.76
C VAL A 136 -5.78 -13.76 2.09
N LEU A 137 -6.03 -12.45 2.09
CA LEU A 137 -6.37 -11.70 3.30
C LEU A 137 -7.89 -11.52 3.50
N VAL A 138 -8.71 -11.93 2.52
CA VAL A 138 -10.18 -12.02 2.61
C VAL A 138 -10.65 -13.41 3.06
N ALA A 139 -9.83 -14.45 2.87
CA ALA A 139 -10.08 -15.83 3.29
C ALA A 139 -9.82 -16.07 4.78
#